data_AF-A0AAD2DW95-F1
#
_entry.id   AF-A0AAD2DW95-F1
#
_cell.length_a   1.000
_cell.length_b   1.000
_cell.length_c   1.000
_cell.angle_alpha   90.00
_cell.angle_beta   90.00
_cell.angle_gamma   90.00
#
_symmetry.space_group_name_H-M   'P 1'
#
loop_
_entity.id
_entity.type
_entity.pdbx_description
1 polymer ?
#
loop_
_entity_poly.entity_id
_entity_poly.type
_entity_poly.pdbx_seq_one_letter_code
_entity_poly.pdbx_strand_id
1 'polypeptide(L)'
;MKTSEKFIVLHPSIHKPSGGGGGSAVPPSHRTWILVFMLFFTVTFAFTLITTREAARTSAGATTTTRSVLPRPIFDALVHYASTNTTSFSGRMSSAELKYIAAVLRRCAEPCNLLVFGITHETLLWNSLNHDGRTVFIDESSYLVSKLEEKQPGIEAYDVQFTTKVSELYDLIEHYKEQMKNECRPVQNLLFSDCKLAINDLPNHIYDVAWDVILIDGPRGYFPAAPGRMAAIFTAGVLARSKRGGATHTHVFVHEIYREVEKLCSDEFLCRENLLETKDFLGHFVVGKMDANSFEFCPNSDSSSSPKSN
;
A
#
# COMPACT_ATOMS: atom_id res chain seq x y z
N MET A 1 37.55 -7.19 32.23
CA MET A 1 38.78 -7.21 31.41
C MET A 1 38.39 -6.96 29.96
N LYS A 2 38.95 -5.91 29.33
CA LYS A 2 38.63 -5.50 27.95
C LYS A 2 39.34 -6.42 26.95
N THR A 3 38.60 -7.05 26.04
CA THR A 3 39.14 -7.77 24.89
C THR A 3 39.35 -6.79 23.73
N SER A 4 40.61 -6.52 23.41
CA SER A 4 40.99 -5.74 22.23
C SER A 4 41.41 -6.72 21.13
N GLU A 5 40.66 -6.75 20.05
CA GLU A 5 41.00 -7.51 18.85
C GLU A 5 42.11 -6.77 18.08
N LYS A 6 43.17 -7.50 17.75
CA LYS A 6 44.32 -6.99 16.99
C LYS A 6 44.07 -7.23 15.50
N PHE A 7 44.02 -6.16 14.72
CA PHE A 7 44.02 -6.21 13.26
C PHE A 7 45.39 -6.69 12.75
N ILE A 8 45.42 -7.75 11.94
CA ILE A 8 46.61 -8.22 11.24
C ILE A 8 46.56 -7.66 9.82
N VAL A 9 47.50 -6.76 9.49
CA VAL A 9 47.70 -6.24 8.13
C VAL A 9 48.79 -7.08 7.47
N LEU A 10 48.45 -7.80 6.40
CA LEU A 10 49.39 -8.54 5.58
C LEU A 10 49.93 -7.63 4.46
N HIS A 11 51.23 -7.34 4.48
CA HIS A 11 51.92 -6.69 3.36
C HIS A 11 52.28 -7.73 2.29
N PRO A 12 52.02 -7.49 0.99
CA PRO A 12 52.55 -8.33 -0.08
C PRO A 12 54.03 -8.01 -0.32
N SER A 13 54.89 -9.00 -0.11
CA SER A 13 56.31 -8.98 -0.54
C SER A 13 56.39 -9.13 -2.06
N ILE A 14 56.97 -8.15 -2.75
CA ILE A 14 57.28 -8.23 -4.18
C ILE A 14 58.59 -9.01 -4.34
N HIS A 15 58.49 -10.30 -4.66
CA HIS A 15 59.64 -11.07 -5.14
C HIS A 15 59.86 -10.80 -6.65
N LYS A 16 61.01 -10.20 -6.97
CA LYS A 16 61.55 -10.07 -8.32
C LYS A 16 62.25 -11.38 -8.72
N PRO A 17 61.86 -12.08 -9.80
CA PRO A 17 62.65 -13.20 -10.30
C PRO A 17 63.75 -12.67 -11.22
N SER A 18 64.99 -13.03 -10.91
CA SER A 18 66.14 -12.92 -11.80
C SER A 18 66.32 -14.19 -12.62
N GLY A 19 66.55 -14.05 -13.93
CA GLY A 19 67.44 -14.93 -14.68
C GLY A 19 66.81 -15.96 -15.63
N GLY A 20 66.89 -15.66 -16.93
CA GLY A 20 67.58 -16.51 -17.91
C GLY A 20 66.82 -17.68 -18.56
N GLY A 21 66.59 -17.59 -19.88
CA GLY A 21 66.27 -18.74 -20.72
C GLY A 21 65.51 -18.36 -21.99
N GLY A 22 66.17 -18.45 -23.15
CA GLY A 22 65.67 -17.94 -24.44
C GLY A 22 64.39 -18.60 -24.96
N GLY A 23 63.58 -17.78 -25.64
CA GLY A 23 62.37 -18.16 -26.37
C GLY A 23 61.61 -16.90 -26.74
N SER A 24 61.72 -16.47 -27.99
CA SER A 24 61.14 -15.25 -28.53
C SER A 24 59.61 -15.22 -28.36
N ALA A 25 59.13 -14.51 -27.34
CA ALA A 25 57.75 -14.06 -27.26
C ALA A 25 57.77 -12.53 -27.21
N VAL A 26 57.48 -11.89 -28.35
CA VAL A 26 57.26 -10.45 -28.41
C VAL A 26 56.07 -10.13 -27.49
N PRO A 27 56.22 -9.31 -26.44
CA PRO A 27 55.10 -8.95 -25.60
C PRO A 27 54.07 -8.19 -26.46
N PRO A 28 52.77 -8.51 -26.39
CA PRO A 28 51.77 -7.80 -27.16
C PRO A 28 51.83 -6.32 -26.79
N SER A 29 52.07 -5.48 -27.79
CA SER A 29 52.14 -4.03 -27.60
C SER A 29 50.86 -3.54 -26.93
N HIS A 30 50.94 -2.48 -26.12
CA HIS A 30 49.77 -1.85 -25.47
C HIS A 30 48.60 -1.58 -26.45
N ARG A 31 48.91 -1.35 -27.73
CA ARG A 31 47.94 -1.21 -28.83
C ARG A 31 47.13 -2.48 -29.09
N THR A 32 47.76 -3.66 -29.08
CA THR A 32 47.03 -4.93 -29.25
C THR A 32 46.10 -5.22 -28.08
N TRP A 33 46.45 -4.85 -26.85
CA TRP A 33 45.57 -4.98 -25.68
C TRP A 33 44.35 -4.04 -25.75
N ILE A 34 44.56 -2.79 -26.20
CA ILE A 34 43.45 -1.84 -26.42
C ILE A 34 42.49 -2.37 -27.50
N LEU A 35 43.01 -2.94 -28.59
CA LEU A 35 42.18 -3.49 -29.67
C LEU A 35 41.35 -4.69 -29.20
N VAL A 36 41.92 -5.58 -28.39
CA VAL A 36 41.18 -6.70 -27.79
C VAL A 36 40.12 -6.20 -26.81
N PHE A 37 40.42 -5.18 -26.01
CA PHE A 37 39.47 -4.58 -25.08
C PHE A 37 38.30 -3.91 -25.83
N MET A 38 38.58 -3.10 -26.85
CA MET A 38 37.55 -2.47 -27.68
C MET A 38 36.69 -3.52 -28.40
N LEU A 39 37.29 -4.58 -28.94
CA LEU A 39 36.55 -5.66 -29.58
C LEU A 39 35.61 -6.36 -28.59
N PHE A 40 36.10 -6.68 -27.39
CA PHE A 40 35.29 -7.29 -26.34
C PHE A 40 34.07 -6.42 -25.99
N PHE A 41 34.25 -5.11 -25.79
CA PHE A 41 33.15 -4.20 -25.50
C PHE A 41 32.15 -4.05 -26.66
N THR A 42 32.63 -4.05 -27.91
CA THR A 42 31.72 -4.01 -29.07
C THR A 42 30.90 -5.30 -29.21
N VAL A 43 31.50 -6.45 -28.91
CA VAL A 43 30.81 -7.75 -28.96
C VAL A 43 29.80 -7.87 -27.83
N THR A 44 30.14 -7.48 -26.60
CA THR A 44 29.19 -7.48 -25.49
C THR A 44 28.05 -6.51 -25.72
N PHE A 45 28.33 -5.31 -26.24
CA PHE A 45 27.31 -4.33 -26.59
C PHE A 45 26.36 -4.82 -27.70
N ALA A 46 26.91 -5.42 -28.77
CA ALA A 46 26.10 -6.03 -29.83
C ALA A 46 25.26 -7.20 -29.30
N PHE A 47 25.82 -8.04 -28.43
CA PHE A 47 25.11 -9.15 -27.80
C PHE A 47 23.96 -8.63 -26.92
N THR A 48 24.18 -7.58 -26.11
CA THR A 48 23.11 -6.94 -25.33
C THR A 48 22.03 -6.30 -26.21
N LEU A 49 22.38 -5.71 -27.36
CA LEU A 49 21.39 -5.15 -28.28
C LEU A 49 20.53 -6.23 -28.95
N ILE A 50 21.13 -7.38 -29.27
CA ILE A 50 20.40 -8.51 -29.86
C ILE A 50 19.48 -9.16 -28.82
N THR A 51 19.95 -9.38 -27.59
CA THR A 51 19.13 -9.98 -26.52
C THR A 51 17.99 -9.06 -26.07
N THR A 52 18.23 -7.75 -25.97
CA THR A 52 17.18 -6.76 -25.65
C THR A 52 16.17 -6.61 -26.78
N ARG A 53 16.60 -6.65 -28.04
CA ARG A 53 15.70 -6.61 -29.21
C ARG A 53 14.84 -7.87 -29.32
N GLU A 54 15.40 -9.04 -29.01
CA GLU A 54 14.64 -10.28 -29.03
C GLU A 54 13.64 -10.31 -27.86
N ALA A 55 14.05 -9.91 -26.64
CA ALA A 55 13.13 -9.74 -25.52
C ALA A 55 11.99 -8.76 -25.84
N ALA A 56 12.28 -7.64 -26.49
CA ALA A 56 11.27 -6.66 -26.91
C ALA A 56 10.30 -7.20 -27.98
N ARG A 57 10.77 -8.09 -28.88
CA ARG A 57 9.92 -8.77 -29.87
C ARG A 57 9.02 -9.82 -29.24
N THR A 58 9.50 -10.56 -28.24
CA THR A 58 8.67 -11.50 -27.48
C THR A 58 7.59 -10.77 -26.68
N SER A 59 7.88 -9.56 -26.18
CA SER A 59 6.89 -8.71 -25.52
C SER A 59 5.86 -8.08 -26.48
N ALA A 60 6.21 -7.84 -27.74
CA ALA A 60 5.29 -7.29 -28.74
C ALA A 60 4.28 -8.31 -29.28
N GLY A 61 4.47 -9.60 -28.99
CA GLY A 61 3.55 -10.69 -29.31
C GLY A 61 2.51 -10.98 -28.21
N ALA A 62 2.44 -10.16 -27.16
CA ALA A 62 1.42 -10.31 -26.12
C ALA A 62 0.03 -10.05 -26.73
N THR A 63 -0.67 -11.17 -26.92
CA THR A 63 -2.10 -11.32 -27.21
C THR A 63 -2.89 -10.19 -26.55
N THR A 64 -3.81 -9.59 -27.30
CA THR A 64 -4.90 -8.77 -26.74
C THR A 64 -5.69 -9.63 -25.76
N THR A 65 -5.24 -9.70 -24.51
CA THR A 65 -6.02 -10.26 -23.41
C THR A 65 -7.21 -9.34 -23.24
N THR A 66 -8.35 -9.74 -23.80
CA THR A 66 -9.65 -9.25 -23.34
C THR A 66 -9.68 -9.55 -21.84
N ARG A 67 -9.37 -8.54 -21.02
CA ARG A 67 -9.45 -8.65 -19.55
C ARG A 67 -10.87 -9.07 -19.21
N SER A 68 -10.97 -10.15 -18.44
CA SER A 68 -12.21 -10.88 -18.29
C SER A 68 -12.87 -10.46 -16.99
N VAL A 69 -13.93 -9.65 -17.08
CA VAL A 69 -14.78 -9.34 -15.92
C VAL A 69 -15.25 -10.65 -15.27
N LEU A 70 -15.18 -10.73 -13.94
CA LEU A 70 -15.64 -11.92 -13.20
C LEU A 70 -17.09 -12.26 -13.59
N PRO A 71 -17.38 -13.47 -14.11
CA PRO A 71 -18.73 -13.83 -14.54
C PRO A 71 -19.76 -13.62 -13.45
N ARG A 72 -20.90 -13.01 -13.80
CA ARG A 72 -21.97 -12.67 -12.85
C ARG A 72 -22.38 -13.84 -11.93
N PRO A 73 -22.59 -15.07 -12.42
CA PRO A 73 -22.97 -16.18 -11.53
C PRO A 73 -21.90 -16.52 -10.49
N ILE A 74 -20.61 -16.38 -10.85
CA ILE A 74 -19.49 -16.63 -9.93
C ILE A 74 -19.45 -15.53 -8.87
N PHE A 75 -19.54 -14.26 -9.29
CA PHE A 75 -19.62 -13.13 -8.37
C PHE A 75 -20.78 -13.31 -7.37
N ASP A 76 -21.98 -13.59 -7.87
CA ASP A 76 -23.19 -13.70 -7.06
C ASP A 76 -23.09 -14.90 -6.09
N ALA A 77 -22.48 -16.02 -6.52
CA ALA A 77 -22.23 -17.18 -5.68
C ALA A 77 -21.21 -16.91 -4.57
N LEU A 78 -20.08 -16.24 -4.87
CA LEU A 78 -19.07 -15.87 -3.87
C LEU A 78 -19.69 -15.01 -2.76
N VAL A 79 -20.45 -13.99 -3.15
CA VAL A 79 -21.15 -13.12 -2.18
C VAL A 79 -22.22 -13.91 -1.41
N HIS A 80 -22.96 -14.80 -2.06
CA HIS A 80 -23.96 -15.64 -1.40
C HIS A 80 -23.34 -16.53 -0.32
N TYR A 81 -22.29 -17.27 -0.65
CA TYR A 81 -21.64 -18.20 0.29
C TYR A 81 -20.87 -17.48 1.40
N ALA A 82 -20.24 -16.33 1.11
CA ALA A 82 -19.59 -15.53 2.14
C ALA A 82 -20.57 -14.88 3.12
N SER A 83 -21.80 -14.61 2.67
CA SER A 83 -22.85 -13.97 3.49
C SER A 83 -23.84 -14.95 4.12
N THR A 84 -23.76 -16.25 3.79
CA THR A 84 -24.62 -17.28 4.41
C THR A 84 -23.93 -17.88 5.62
N ASN A 85 -24.71 -18.08 6.68
CA ASN A 85 -24.26 -18.75 7.90
C ASN A 85 -23.14 -18.02 8.67
N THR A 86 -23.22 -16.69 8.77
CA THR A 86 -22.45 -15.92 9.74
C THR A 86 -22.97 -16.25 11.14
N THR A 87 -22.41 -17.28 11.77
CA THR A 87 -22.42 -17.36 13.23
C THR A 87 -21.95 -16.00 13.74
N SER A 88 -22.71 -15.37 14.65
CA SER A 88 -22.46 -14.02 15.20
C SER A 88 -21.18 -13.93 16.03
N PHE A 89 -20.04 -14.36 15.48
CA PHE A 89 -18.74 -14.06 16.01
C PHE A 89 -18.53 -12.56 15.85
N SER A 90 -18.35 -11.90 16.99
CA SER A 90 -18.00 -10.49 17.11
C SER A 90 -16.87 -10.14 16.12
N GLY A 91 -17.12 -9.15 15.26
CA GLY A 91 -16.14 -8.62 14.31
C GLY A 91 -16.34 -8.98 12.83
N ARG A 92 -17.29 -9.87 12.49
CA ARG A 92 -17.62 -10.17 11.07
C ARG A 92 -18.60 -9.17 10.47
N MET A 93 -18.43 -8.85 9.20
CA MET A 93 -19.40 -8.06 8.45
C MET A 93 -20.73 -8.80 8.26
N SER A 94 -21.82 -8.06 8.35
CA SER A 94 -23.19 -8.50 8.08
C SER A 94 -23.35 -8.85 6.59
N SER A 95 -24.37 -9.67 6.28
CA SER A 95 -24.72 -9.93 4.87
C SER A 95 -25.00 -8.64 4.09
N ALA A 96 -25.56 -7.63 4.74
CA ALA A 96 -25.94 -6.40 4.09
C ALA A 96 -24.71 -5.53 3.80
N GLU A 97 -23.74 -5.49 4.71
CA GLU A 97 -22.45 -4.83 4.54
C GLU A 97 -21.63 -5.47 3.41
N LEU A 98 -21.50 -6.80 3.43
CA LEU A 98 -20.78 -7.56 2.38
C LEU A 98 -21.35 -7.29 0.99
N LYS A 99 -22.67 -7.39 0.85
CA LYS A 99 -23.37 -7.13 -0.43
C LYS A 99 -23.20 -5.69 -0.88
N TYR A 100 -23.12 -4.75 0.05
CA TYR A 100 -22.95 -3.33 -0.27
C TYR A 100 -21.55 -3.05 -0.83
N ILE A 101 -20.49 -3.50 -0.15
CA ILE A 101 -19.10 -3.36 -0.64
C ILE A 101 -18.94 -4.08 -1.98
N ALA A 102 -19.43 -5.32 -2.08
CA ALA A 102 -19.37 -6.10 -3.31
C ALA A 102 -20.03 -5.34 -4.48
N ALA A 103 -21.19 -4.74 -4.28
CA ALA A 103 -21.87 -3.97 -5.31
C ALA A 103 -21.08 -2.72 -5.76
N VAL A 104 -20.24 -2.15 -4.90
CA VAL A 104 -19.33 -1.05 -5.28
C VAL A 104 -18.12 -1.59 -6.05
N LEU A 105 -17.47 -2.67 -5.57
CA LEU A 105 -16.36 -3.31 -6.28
C LEU A 105 -16.74 -3.74 -7.70
N ARG A 106 -17.94 -4.31 -7.87
CA ARG A 106 -18.47 -4.71 -9.18
C ARG A 106 -18.60 -3.55 -10.19
N ARG A 107 -18.75 -2.32 -9.70
CA ARG A 107 -18.90 -1.11 -10.52
C ARG A 107 -17.60 -0.31 -10.62
N CYS A 108 -16.54 -0.76 -9.94
CA CYS A 108 -15.24 -0.11 -10.03
C CYS A 108 -14.69 -0.23 -11.45
N ALA A 109 -14.04 0.83 -11.94
CA ALA A 109 -13.43 0.81 -13.27
C ALA A 109 -12.23 -0.15 -13.27
N GLU A 110 -12.13 -1.00 -14.29
CA GLU A 110 -11.03 -1.96 -14.39
C GLU A 110 -9.77 -1.36 -15.03
N PRO A 111 -8.56 -1.67 -14.52
CA PRO A 111 -8.29 -2.46 -13.31
C PRO A 111 -8.52 -1.63 -12.04
N CYS A 112 -9.24 -2.19 -11.07
CA CYS A 112 -9.55 -1.50 -9.82
C CYS A 112 -8.45 -1.74 -8.78
N ASN A 113 -7.94 -0.65 -8.18
CA ASN A 113 -6.99 -0.72 -7.08
C ASN A 113 -7.74 -0.73 -5.75
N LEU A 114 -7.71 -1.86 -5.05
CA LEU A 114 -8.32 -2.08 -3.74
C LEU A 114 -7.25 -2.20 -2.65
N LEU A 115 -7.27 -1.30 -1.68
CA LEU A 115 -6.48 -1.40 -0.45
C LEU A 115 -7.36 -1.84 0.69
N VAL A 116 -6.93 -2.83 1.47
CA VAL A 116 -7.66 -3.33 2.63
C VAL A 116 -6.76 -3.28 3.86
N PHE A 117 -7.14 -2.50 4.87
CA PHE A 117 -6.55 -2.60 6.20
C PHE A 117 -7.31 -3.68 6.97
N GLY A 118 -6.60 -4.69 7.47
CA GLY A 118 -7.11 -5.86 8.16
C GLY A 118 -7.11 -7.12 7.31
N ILE A 119 -6.48 -8.18 7.82
CA ILE A 119 -6.66 -9.56 7.37
C ILE A 119 -7.77 -10.18 8.21
N THR A 120 -8.94 -10.30 7.59
CA THR A 120 -10.14 -10.79 8.25
C THR A 120 -10.66 -12.05 7.55
N HIS A 121 -11.83 -12.52 7.97
CA HIS A 121 -12.45 -13.67 7.33
C HIS A 121 -12.79 -13.38 5.84
N GLU A 122 -13.07 -12.11 5.53
CA GLU A 122 -13.50 -11.66 4.21
C GLU A 122 -12.34 -11.45 3.22
N THR A 123 -11.08 -11.57 3.65
CA THR A 123 -9.88 -11.32 2.82
C THR A 123 -9.93 -12.01 1.46
N LEU A 124 -10.28 -13.29 1.41
CA LEU A 124 -10.36 -14.03 0.14
C LEU A 124 -11.54 -13.59 -0.73
N LEU A 125 -12.63 -13.14 -0.12
CA LEU A 125 -13.75 -12.57 -0.86
C LEU A 125 -13.29 -11.30 -1.57
N TRP A 126 -12.65 -10.36 -0.86
CA TRP A 126 -12.17 -9.11 -1.44
C TRP A 126 -11.20 -9.33 -2.59
N ASN A 127 -10.22 -10.22 -2.40
CA ASN A 127 -9.27 -10.56 -3.45
C ASN A 127 -9.96 -11.17 -4.69
N SER A 128 -10.95 -12.03 -4.47
CA SER A 128 -11.67 -12.71 -5.57
C SER A 128 -12.64 -11.80 -6.31
N LEU A 129 -13.34 -10.91 -5.59
CA LEU A 129 -14.30 -9.98 -6.20
C LEU A 129 -13.60 -8.89 -7.02
N ASN A 130 -12.37 -8.52 -6.65
CA ASN A 130 -11.52 -7.60 -7.40
C ASN A 130 -10.68 -8.33 -8.47
N HIS A 131 -11.31 -9.25 -9.20
CA HIS A 131 -10.68 -10.03 -10.26
C HIS A 131 -10.09 -9.12 -11.34
N ASP A 132 -8.91 -9.48 -11.88
CA ASP A 132 -8.11 -8.67 -12.81
C ASP A 132 -7.72 -7.25 -12.31
N GLY A 133 -8.09 -6.90 -11.07
CA GLY A 133 -7.63 -5.72 -10.34
C GLY A 133 -6.41 -6.01 -9.48
N ARG A 134 -5.97 -4.98 -8.73
CA ARG A 134 -4.92 -5.12 -7.72
C ARG A 134 -5.53 -5.00 -6.35
N THR A 135 -5.32 -6.02 -5.51
CA THR A 135 -5.76 -6.01 -4.11
C THR A 135 -4.55 -6.12 -3.19
N VAL A 136 -4.44 -5.21 -2.23
CA VAL A 136 -3.36 -5.22 -1.23
C VAL A 136 -3.95 -5.24 0.16
N PHE A 137 -3.45 -6.14 1.00
CA PHE A 137 -3.84 -6.25 2.41
C PHE A 137 -2.74 -5.71 3.33
N ILE A 138 -3.12 -4.92 4.32
CA ILE A 138 -2.22 -4.37 5.34
C ILE A 138 -2.73 -4.80 6.71
N ASP A 139 -1.89 -5.40 7.56
CA ASP A 139 -2.31 -5.88 8.89
C ASP A 139 -1.26 -5.56 9.97
N GLU A 140 -1.65 -5.51 11.24
CA GLU A 140 -0.68 -5.36 12.34
C GLU A 140 0.11 -6.64 12.65
N SER A 141 -0.37 -7.80 12.18
CA SER A 141 0.17 -9.10 12.55
C SER A 141 1.03 -9.71 11.43
N SER A 142 2.35 -9.62 11.60
CA SER A 142 3.33 -10.33 10.74
C SER A 142 3.07 -11.83 10.64
N TYR A 143 2.53 -12.43 11.71
CA TYR A 143 2.12 -13.84 11.70
C TYR A 143 0.93 -14.10 10.77
N LEU A 144 -0.13 -13.28 10.81
CA LEU A 144 -1.29 -13.46 9.93
C LEU A 144 -0.92 -13.23 8.47
N VAL A 145 -0.08 -12.22 8.19
CA VAL A 145 0.45 -11.94 6.85
C VAL A 145 1.23 -13.16 6.32
N SER A 146 2.24 -13.63 7.07
CA SER A 146 3.04 -14.78 6.67
C SER A 146 2.18 -16.04 6.43
N LYS A 147 1.18 -16.27 7.29
CA LYS A 147 0.26 -17.42 7.16
C LYS A 147 -0.68 -17.30 5.97
N LEU A 148 -1.10 -16.09 5.62
CA LEU A 148 -1.94 -15.82 4.48
C LEU A 148 -1.16 -16.10 3.18
N GLU A 149 0.05 -15.58 3.06
CA GLU A 149 0.94 -15.79 1.91
C GLU A 149 1.29 -17.27 1.71
N GLU A 150 1.58 -18.00 2.80
CA GLU A 150 1.83 -19.45 2.77
C GLU A 150 0.63 -20.22 2.17
N LYS A 151 -0.60 -19.84 2.56
CA LYS A 151 -1.83 -20.53 2.14
C LYS A 151 -2.35 -20.08 0.78
N GLN A 152 -1.98 -18.88 0.33
CA GLN A 152 -2.55 -18.23 -0.85
C GLN A 152 -1.43 -17.62 -1.69
N PRO A 153 -0.71 -18.46 -2.47
CA PRO A 153 0.38 -17.98 -3.31
C PRO A 153 -0.09 -16.87 -4.26
N GLY A 154 0.61 -15.73 -4.24
CA GLY A 154 0.32 -14.58 -5.09
C GLY A 154 -0.64 -13.54 -4.49
N ILE A 155 -1.14 -13.74 -3.27
CA ILE A 155 -1.80 -12.66 -2.54
C ILE A 155 -0.77 -11.59 -2.14
N GLU A 156 -1.11 -10.32 -2.32
CA GLU A 156 -0.24 -9.20 -1.92
C GLU A 156 -0.66 -8.72 -0.52
N ALA A 157 0.16 -8.97 0.49
CA ALA A 157 -0.09 -8.57 1.87
C ALA A 157 1.19 -8.07 2.55
N TYR A 158 1.05 -7.12 3.48
CA TYR A 158 2.19 -6.59 4.26
C TYR A 158 1.78 -6.36 5.71
N ASP A 159 2.70 -6.62 6.63
CA ASP A 159 2.55 -6.15 8.01
C ASP A 159 3.13 -4.75 8.17
N VAL A 160 2.49 -3.93 9.01
CA VAL A 160 2.99 -2.61 9.39
C VAL A 160 2.86 -2.39 10.88
N GLN A 161 3.74 -1.54 11.43
CA GLN A 161 3.67 -1.15 12.84
C GLN A 161 2.69 0.00 13.04
N PHE A 162 1.55 -0.28 13.68
CA PHE A 162 0.63 0.76 14.14
C PHE A 162 1.08 1.28 15.51
N THR A 163 1.47 2.56 15.57
CA THR A 163 2.04 3.18 16.78
C THR A 163 1.01 3.87 17.67
N THR A 164 -0.21 4.12 17.17
CA THR A 164 -1.31 4.72 17.92
C THR A 164 -1.91 3.75 18.93
N LYS A 165 -2.71 4.25 19.87
CA LYS A 165 -3.58 3.41 20.71
C LYS A 165 -4.96 4.01 20.86
N VAL A 166 -5.97 3.15 21.08
CA VAL A 166 -7.35 3.58 21.35
C VAL A 166 -7.43 4.56 22.52
N SER A 167 -6.65 4.32 23.59
CA SER A 167 -6.59 5.22 24.75
C SER A 167 -6.04 6.62 24.44
N GLU A 168 -5.32 6.78 23.33
CA GLU A 168 -4.64 8.01 22.93
C GLU A 168 -5.50 8.85 21.95
N LEU A 169 -6.75 8.45 21.69
CA LEU A 169 -7.63 9.09 20.69
C LEU A 169 -7.67 10.61 20.83
N TYR A 170 -7.99 11.12 22.01
CA TYR A 170 -8.15 12.55 22.22
C TYR A 170 -6.84 13.32 22.08
N ASP A 171 -5.75 12.77 22.62
CA ASP A 171 -4.40 13.34 22.50
C ASP A 171 -3.93 13.39 21.04
N LEU A 172 -4.27 12.37 20.24
CA LEU A 172 -3.94 12.31 18.81
C LEU A 172 -4.75 13.33 17.99
N ILE A 173 -6.00 13.59 18.37
CA ILE A 173 -6.84 14.62 17.73
C ILE A 173 -6.34 16.01 18.07
N GLU A 174 -5.94 16.26 19.32
CA GLU A 174 -5.28 17.50 19.72
C GLU A 174 -3.97 17.71 18.95
N HIS A 175 -3.13 16.66 18.89
CA HIS A 175 -1.90 16.68 18.10
C HIS A 175 -2.15 17.00 16.62
N TYR A 176 -3.18 16.40 16.01
CA TYR A 176 -3.55 16.73 14.64
C TYR A 176 -3.90 18.22 14.49
N LYS A 177 -4.73 18.79 15.37
CA LYS A 177 -5.13 20.21 15.30
C LYS A 177 -3.92 21.14 15.40
N GLU A 178 -2.92 20.78 16.20
CA GLU A 178 -1.66 21.52 16.30
C GLU A 178 -0.81 21.40 15.03
N GLN A 179 -0.81 20.23 14.38
CA GLN A 179 0.08 19.90 13.26
C GLN A 179 -0.57 19.97 11.88
N MET A 180 -1.86 20.29 11.75
CA MET A 180 -2.58 20.28 10.47
C MET A 180 -1.99 21.24 9.43
N LYS A 181 -1.32 22.32 9.88
CA LYS A 181 -0.61 23.27 8.99
C LYS A 181 0.83 22.85 8.66
N ASN A 182 1.32 21.77 9.26
CA ASN A 182 2.70 21.28 9.16
C ASN A 182 2.72 19.80 8.71
N GLU A 183 2.88 18.89 9.67
CA GLU A 183 3.15 17.47 9.45
C GLU A 183 1.90 16.62 9.21
N CYS A 184 0.70 17.07 9.61
CA CYS A 184 -0.54 16.29 9.51
C CYS A 184 -1.51 16.85 8.45
N ARG A 185 -1.01 17.11 7.23
CA ARG A 185 -1.78 17.73 6.15
C ARG A 185 -2.64 16.71 5.38
N PRO A 186 -3.77 17.14 4.79
CA PRO A 186 -4.61 16.28 3.95
C PRO A 186 -3.93 15.84 2.64
N VAL A 187 -3.00 16.65 2.14
CA VAL A 187 -2.18 16.31 0.97
C VAL A 187 -0.71 16.36 1.37
N GLN A 188 -0.06 15.19 1.44
CA GLN A 188 1.31 15.07 1.92
C GLN A 188 1.99 13.77 1.50
N ASN A 189 3.31 13.73 1.68
CA ASN A 189 4.09 12.51 1.49
C ASN A 189 4.11 11.69 2.78
N LEU A 190 3.33 10.61 2.81
CA LEU A 190 3.24 9.73 3.97
C LEU A 190 4.53 8.97 4.27
N LEU A 191 5.36 8.65 3.26
CA LEU A 191 6.62 7.91 3.44
C LEU A 191 7.61 8.66 4.35
N PHE A 192 7.56 10.00 4.34
CA PHE A 192 8.45 10.86 5.14
C PHE A 192 7.66 11.71 6.13
N SER A 193 6.44 11.31 6.48
CA SER A 193 5.59 12.05 7.39
C SER A 193 6.00 11.80 8.84
N ASP A 194 6.17 12.87 9.61
CA ASP A 194 6.39 12.82 11.06
C ASP A 194 5.07 12.91 11.88
N CYS A 195 3.92 13.04 11.21
CA CYS A 195 2.62 12.98 11.88
C CYS A 195 2.38 11.64 12.57
N LYS A 196 2.02 11.67 13.86
CA LYS A 196 1.76 10.46 14.65
C LYS A 196 0.61 9.58 14.13
N LEU A 197 -0.28 10.16 13.31
CA LEU A 197 -1.40 9.46 12.68
C LEU A 197 -1.05 8.85 11.31
N ALA A 198 0.11 9.19 10.73
CA ALA A 198 0.51 8.68 9.42
C ALA A 198 1.18 7.31 9.55
N ILE A 199 0.78 6.39 8.67
CA ILE A 199 1.51 5.12 8.49
C ILE A 199 2.64 5.36 7.49
N ASN A 200 3.87 5.50 7.99
CA ASN A 200 5.08 5.76 7.20
C ASN A 200 5.95 4.51 6.92
N ASP A 201 5.45 3.33 7.32
CA ASP A 201 6.11 2.02 7.19
C ASP A 201 5.47 1.13 6.11
N LEU A 202 4.72 1.70 5.15
CA LEU A 202 4.23 0.93 4.00
C LEU A 202 5.35 0.74 2.98
N PRO A 203 5.34 -0.35 2.19
CA PRO A 203 6.24 -0.47 1.06
C PRO A 203 6.12 0.73 0.11
N ASN A 204 7.25 1.26 -0.36
CA ASN A 204 7.30 2.54 -1.09
C ASN A 204 6.29 2.66 -2.24
N HIS A 205 6.08 1.57 -2.99
CA HIS A 205 5.18 1.56 -4.14
C HIS A 205 3.69 1.68 -3.77
N ILE A 206 3.31 1.44 -2.51
CA ILE A 206 1.94 1.54 -2.01
C ILE A 206 1.47 3.00 -1.91
N TYR A 207 2.39 3.92 -1.60
CA TYR A 207 2.08 5.36 -1.50
C TYR A 207 1.71 6.00 -2.84
N ASP A 208 2.25 5.48 -3.95
CA ASP A 208 2.05 6.04 -5.29
C ASP A 208 0.85 5.43 -6.03
N VAL A 209 0.18 4.42 -5.46
CA VAL A 209 -0.99 3.79 -6.08
C VAL A 209 -2.19 4.73 -6.04
N ALA A 210 -2.83 4.94 -7.19
CA ALA A 210 -4.11 5.62 -7.26
C ALA A 210 -5.25 4.69 -6.83
N TRP A 211 -5.40 4.51 -5.52
CA TRP A 211 -6.46 3.67 -4.93
C TRP A 211 -7.84 4.14 -5.38
N ASP A 212 -8.67 3.19 -5.81
CA ASP A 212 -10.06 3.42 -6.22
C ASP A 212 -11.01 3.09 -5.07
N VAL A 213 -10.67 2.06 -4.30
CA VAL A 213 -11.38 1.64 -3.10
C VAL A 213 -10.40 1.38 -1.96
N ILE A 214 -10.71 1.87 -0.77
CA ILE A 214 -10.01 1.58 0.47
C ILE A 214 -11.02 1.03 1.47
N LEU A 215 -10.76 -0.16 2.01
CA LEU A 215 -11.57 -0.77 3.07
C LEU A 215 -10.76 -0.80 4.36
N ILE A 216 -11.31 -0.21 5.42
CA ILE A 216 -10.71 -0.17 6.75
C ILE A 216 -11.49 -1.13 7.65
N ASP A 217 -10.94 -2.34 7.80
CA ASP A 217 -11.41 -3.40 8.69
C ASP A 217 -10.33 -3.87 9.69
N GLY A 218 -9.31 -3.06 9.86
CA GLY A 218 -8.19 -3.26 10.77
C GLY A 218 -7.47 -1.93 10.99
N PRO A 219 -6.56 -1.85 11.98
CA PRO A 219 -6.19 -2.91 12.91
C PRO A 219 -7.24 -3.10 14.03
N ARG A 220 -6.97 -4.01 14.98
CA ARG A 220 -7.86 -4.23 16.14
C ARG A 220 -7.99 -2.99 17.04
N GLY A 221 -9.18 -2.79 17.60
CA GLY A 221 -9.50 -1.61 18.43
C GLY A 221 -10.39 -1.89 19.65
N TYR A 222 -10.51 -3.14 20.10
CA TYR A 222 -11.49 -3.54 21.13
C TYR A 222 -10.99 -3.37 22.59
N PHE A 223 -9.79 -2.82 22.81
CA PHE A 223 -9.27 -2.52 24.15
C PHE A 223 -8.37 -1.26 24.13
N PRO A 224 -8.17 -0.57 25.28
CA PRO A 224 -7.48 0.73 25.30
C PRO A 224 -6.06 0.72 24.72
N ALA A 225 -5.29 -0.34 24.97
CA ALA A 225 -3.92 -0.47 24.47
C ALA A 225 -3.83 -1.03 23.03
N ALA A 226 -4.97 -1.33 22.39
CA ALA A 226 -5.01 -1.79 21.01
C ALA A 226 -4.65 -0.63 20.07
N PRO A 227 -4.09 -0.90 18.88
CA PRO A 227 -3.69 0.15 17.96
C PRO A 227 -4.83 1.06 17.52
N GLY A 228 -6.03 0.48 17.33
CA GLY A 228 -7.22 1.18 16.85
C GLY A 228 -7.09 1.70 15.41
N ARG A 229 -8.20 2.16 14.83
CA ARG A 229 -8.27 2.48 13.38
C ARG A 229 -7.90 3.93 13.03
N MET A 230 -7.43 4.73 14.00
CA MET A 230 -7.07 6.15 13.79
C MET A 230 -6.07 6.34 12.64
N ALA A 231 -4.93 5.64 12.70
CA ALA A 231 -3.88 5.78 11.70
C ALA A 231 -4.30 5.28 10.32
N ALA A 232 -5.10 4.21 10.26
CA ALA A 232 -5.64 3.68 9.01
C ALA A 232 -6.62 4.67 8.36
N ILE A 233 -7.53 5.27 9.13
CA ILE A 233 -8.49 6.27 8.66
C ILE A 233 -7.77 7.53 8.16
N PHE A 234 -6.83 8.06 8.94
CA PHE A 234 -6.02 9.22 8.55
C PHE A 234 -5.25 8.94 7.24
N THR A 235 -4.53 7.82 7.18
CA THR A 235 -3.73 7.42 6.03
C THR A 235 -4.60 7.23 4.78
N ALA A 236 -5.77 6.59 4.91
CA ALA A 236 -6.72 6.46 3.80
C ALA A 236 -7.21 7.83 3.30
N GLY A 237 -7.49 8.75 4.22
CA GLY A 237 -7.87 10.13 3.91
C GLY A 237 -6.79 10.86 3.11
N VAL A 238 -5.51 10.70 3.49
CA VAL A 238 -4.38 11.30 2.78
C VAL A 238 -4.13 10.63 1.43
N LEU A 239 -4.15 9.30 1.36
CA LEU A 239 -3.99 8.54 0.10
C LEU A 239 -5.05 8.93 -0.93
N ALA A 240 -6.32 9.00 -0.50
CA ALA A 240 -7.43 9.37 -1.38
C ALA A 240 -7.26 10.77 -1.98
N ARG A 241 -6.74 11.72 -1.17
CA ARG A 241 -6.58 13.13 -1.55
C ARG A 241 -5.29 13.42 -2.34
N SER A 242 -4.23 12.68 -2.04
CA SER A 242 -2.88 12.87 -2.60
C SER A 242 -2.64 12.10 -3.90
N LYS A 243 -3.55 11.19 -4.28
CA LYS A 243 -3.33 10.29 -5.42
C LYS A 243 -3.12 11.02 -6.74
N ARG A 244 -2.13 10.54 -7.50
CA ARG A 244 -1.78 11.04 -8.83
C ARG A 244 -2.46 10.18 -9.89
N GLY A 245 -3.39 10.74 -10.65
CA GLY A 245 -4.16 9.98 -11.65
C GLY A 245 -5.28 9.10 -11.06
N GLY A 246 -5.77 8.14 -11.83
CA GLY A 246 -6.93 7.30 -11.46
C GLY A 246 -8.26 8.06 -11.41
N ALA A 247 -9.28 7.42 -10.83
CA ALA A 247 -10.60 8.01 -10.66
C ALA A 247 -10.56 9.34 -9.87
N THR A 248 -11.55 10.20 -10.10
CA THR A 248 -11.65 11.50 -9.42
C THR A 248 -11.93 11.37 -7.92
N HIS A 249 -12.59 10.29 -7.53
CA HIS A 249 -12.94 9.97 -6.15
C HIS A 249 -12.36 8.61 -5.76
N THR A 250 -12.27 8.39 -4.46
CA THR A 250 -11.92 7.11 -3.83
C THR A 250 -13.07 6.71 -2.93
N HIS A 251 -13.56 5.49 -3.06
CA HIS A 251 -14.53 4.93 -2.13
C HIS A 251 -13.79 4.46 -0.87
N VAL A 252 -14.09 5.05 0.28
CA VAL A 252 -13.49 4.65 1.56
C VAL A 252 -14.56 4.05 2.45
N PHE A 253 -14.37 2.79 2.84
CA PHE A 253 -15.25 2.06 3.73
C PHE A 253 -14.63 1.94 5.11
N VAL A 254 -15.38 2.23 6.15
CA VAL A 254 -14.94 2.10 7.55
C VAL A 254 -15.91 1.17 8.26
N HIS A 255 -15.47 -0.01 8.63
CA HIS A 255 -16.28 -0.97 9.38
C HIS A 255 -16.28 -0.63 10.88
N GLU A 256 -17.31 -1.06 11.60
CA GLU A 256 -17.55 -0.75 13.01
C GLU A 256 -17.65 0.76 13.30
N ILE A 257 -18.23 1.53 12.38
CA ILE A 257 -18.34 3.00 12.43
C ILE A 257 -19.10 3.54 13.66
N TYR A 258 -19.81 2.68 14.38
CA TYR A 258 -20.50 3.04 15.62
C TYR A 258 -19.53 3.27 16.80
N ARG A 259 -18.31 2.74 16.71
CA ARG A 259 -17.28 2.95 17.73
C ARG A 259 -16.77 4.39 17.69
N GLU A 260 -16.39 4.89 18.86
CA GLU A 260 -15.99 6.29 19.05
C GLU A 260 -14.78 6.69 18.20
N VAL A 261 -13.73 5.86 18.19
CA VAL A 261 -12.53 6.05 17.38
C VAL A 261 -12.89 6.20 15.91
N GLU A 262 -13.60 5.23 15.36
CA GLU A 262 -13.96 5.18 13.95
C GLU A 262 -14.84 6.37 13.56
N LYS A 263 -15.86 6.67 14.37
CA LYS A 263 -16.77 7.78 14.13
C LYS A 263 -16.02 9.12 14.13
N LEU A 264 -15.25 9.40 15.18
CA LEU A 264 -14.57 10.68 15.35
C LEU A 264 -13.50 10.87 14.27
N CYS A 265 -12.64 9.87 14.04
CA CYS A 265 -11.61 9.98 13.02
C CYS A 265 -12.18 10.02 11.59
N SER A 266 -13.30 9.35 11.31
CA SER A 266 -13.92 9.43 9.99
C SER A 266 -14.54 10.80 9.73
N ASP A 267 -15.24 11.36 10.71
CA ASP A 267 -15.78 12.71 10.62
C ASP A 267 -14.66 13.75 10.42
N GLU A 268 -13.51 13.58 11.09
CA GLU A 268 -12.36 14.51 11.01
C GLU A 268 -11.52 14.34 9.74
N PHE A 269 -11.22 13.11 9.31
CA PHE A 269 -10.24 12.85 8.23
C PHE A 269 -10.86 12.39 6.91
N LEU A 270 -12.08 11.85 6.92
CA LEU A 270 -12.83 11.53 5.69
C LEU A 270 -13.87 12.60 5.37
N CYS A 271 -14.19 13.44 6.35
CA CYS A 271 -15.19 14.49 6.32
C CYS A 271 -16.61 13.96 6.28
N ARG A 272 -17.42 14.41 7.23
CA ARG A 272 -18.82 14.01 7.36
C ARG A 272 -19.64 14.32 6.11
N GLU A 273 -19.32 15.41 5.41
CA GLU A 273 -19.95 15.78 4.13
C GLU A 273 -19.69 14.77 3.00
N ASN A 274 -18.64 13.96 3.11
CA ASN A 274 -18.33 12.91 2.13
C ASN A 274 -18.99 11.56 2.47
N LEU A 275 -19.68 11.45 3.61
CA LEU A 275 -20.42 10.23 3.97
C LEU A 275 -21.60 10.05 3.03
N LEU A 276 -21.54 9.01 2.20
CA LEU A 276 -22.59 8.69 1.24
C LEU A 276 -23.69 7.83 1.85
N GLU A 277 -23.32 6.85 2.68
CA GLU A 277 -24.26 5.88 3.26
C GLU A 277 -23.69 5.25 4.52
N THR A 278 -24.58 4.87 5.46
CA THR A 278 -24.23 3.97 6.56
C THR A 278 -25.08 2.71 6.45
N LYS A 279 -24.41 1.58 6.26
CA LYS A 279 -25.05 0.27 6.16
C LYS A 279 -24.70 -0.56 7.39
N ASP A 280 -25.67 -0.75 8.28
CA ASP A 280 -25.44 -1.39 9.59
C ASP A 280 -24.29 -0.71 10.35
N PHE A 281 -23.13 -1.35 10.48
CA PHE A 281 -21.93 -0.82 11.13
C PHE A 281 -20.86 -0.36 10.13
N LEU A 282 -21.17 -0.30 8.84
CA LEU A 282 -20.27 0.14 7.79
C LEU A 282 -20.58 1.58 7.36
N GLY A 283 -19.61 2.49 7.50
CA GLY A 283 -19.66 3.81 6.87
C GLY A 283 -19.04 3.77 5.48
N HIS A 284 -19.68 4.41 4.50
CA HIS A 284 -19.16 4.55 3.14
C HIS A 284 -19.00 6.02 2.76
N PHE A 285 -17.74 6.41 2.54
CA PHE A 285 -17.34 7.76 2.17
C PHE A 285 -16.89 7.80 0.71
N VAL A 286 -17.14 8.91 0.02
CA VAL A 286 -16.61 9.18 -1.32
C VAL A 286 -15.69 10.38 -1.26
N VAL A 287 -14.39 10.12 -1.20
CA VAL A 287 -13.37 11.15 -0.93
C VAL A 287 -12.72 11.58 -2.24
N GLY A 288 -12.81 12.88 -2.54
CA GLY A 288 -12.19 13.50 -3.71
C GLY A 288 -10.73 13.88 -3.50
N LYS A 289 -10.04 14.21 -4.60
CA LYS A 289 -8.71 14.83 -4.56
C LYS A 289 -8.78 16.23 -3.95
N MET A 290 -7.69 16.68 -3.34
CA MET A 290 -7.56 18.04 -2.80
C MET A 290 -6.35 18.75 -3.38
N ASP A 291 -6.39 20.08 -3.35
CA ASP A 291 -5.25 20.92 -3.76
C ASP A 291 -4.09 20.73 -2.76
N ALA A 292 -2.86 20.70 -3.27
CA ALA A 292 -1.65 20.51 -2.46
C ALA A 292 -1.42 21.62 -1.42
N ASN A 293 -2.04 22.78 -1.59
CA ASN A 293 -2.00 23.89 -0.64
C ASN A 293 -3.14 23.84 0.39
N SER A 294 -3.92 22.76 0.44
CA SER A 294 -4.95 22.57 1.45
C SER A 294 -4.33 22.09 2.75
N PHE A 295 -4.67 22.75 3.86
CA PHE A 295 -4.13 22.43 5.20
C PHE A 295 -5.14 21.73 6.11
N GLU A 296 -6.42 21.77 5.76
CA GLU A 296 -7.50 21.20 6.57
C GLU A 296 -8.22 20.12 5.77
N PHE A 297 -8.58 19.03 6.42
CA PHE A 297 -9.30 17.94 5.76
C PHE A 297 -10.71 18.37 5.35
N CYS A 298 -11.43 19.10 6.21
CA CYS A 298 -12.87 19.38 6.10
C CYS A 298 -13.17 20.90 6.28
N PRO A 299 -12.76 21.76 5.33
CA PRO A 299 -12.81 23.21 5.50
C PRO A 299 -14.21 23.83 5.62
N ASN A 300 -15.29 23.07 5.36
CA ASN A 300 -16.66 23.57 5.39
C ASN A 300 -17.47 23.13 6.63
N SER A 301 -16.89 22.35 7.54
CA SER A 301 -17.61 21.76 8.68
C SER A 301 -18.21 22.80 9.63
N ASP A 302 -17.55 23.95 9.82
CA ASP A 302 -17.96 25.03 10.73
C ASP A 302 -19.20 25.82 10.27
N SER A 303 -19.58 25.70 8.99
CA SER A 303 -20.76 26.40 8.46
C SER A 303 -22.10 25.71 8.78
N SER A 304 -22.06 24.45 9.24
CA SER A 304 -23.25 23.63 9.43
C SER A 304 -23.76 23.58 10.87
N SER A 305 -23.02 24.13 11.83
CA SER A 305 -23.31 24.06 13.28
C SER A 305 -23.90 25.33 13.88
N SER A 306 -24.21 26.36 13.09
CA SER A 306 -24.92 27.55 13.59
C SER A 306 -26.44 27.33 13.53
N PRO A 307 -27.15 27.19 14.66
CA PRO A 307 -28.61 27.29 14.64
C PRO A 307 -28.95 28.74 14.33
N LYS A 308 -29.66 28.98 13.23
CA LYS A 308 -30.33 30.27 13.01
C LYS A 308 -31.37 30.43 14.11
N SER A 309 -31.07 31.26 15.10
CA SER A 309 -32.07 31.76 16.03
C SER A 309 -33.03 32.66 15.25
N ASN A 310 -34.28 32.23 15.11
CA ASN A 310 -35.43 33.10 14.91
C ASN A 310 -36.47 32.73 15.96
#